data_AF-A0A933KBV6-F1
#
_entry.id   AF-A0A933KBV6-F1
#
_cell.length_a   1.000
_cell.length_b   1.000
_cell.length_c   1.000
_cell.angle_alpha   90.00
_cell.angle_beta   90.00
_cell.angle_gamma   90.00
#
_symmetry.space_group_name_H-M   'P 1'
#
loop_
_entity.id
_entity.type
_entity.pdbx_description
1 polymer ?
#
loop_
_entity_poly.entity_id
_entity_poly.type
_entity_poly.pdbx_seq_one_letter_code
_entity_poly.pdbx_strand_id
1 'polypeptide(L)'
;MRTARRLAMVGLAMAVAVSAVLAGSEDRLRAGAAKKELSPGELHSVKADAPAKGLVAKLRDAKPGADAQKKLALGLSSYGTGDGPGMSVDEAIQLARATRTHDEHNGILIRFAERHANGLSASDAVRLAAATTYKDANDRILRVFASVANGRMGINEVIALARQCQYHDNHNGILIAFAEENRVRLEARDAVMLAAATTYKDANDKILRAYASTNMGRTSVGEIIMVARQSQYHDTHNGILVRYAQDRIHDLSFNDAQALAQATTYVDSHNQILRLYSQYHG
;
A
#
# COMPACT_ATOMS: atom_id res chain seq x y z
N MET A 1 -13.61 35.52 11.44
CA MET A 1 -14.50 34.37 11.18
C MET A 1 -14.51 33.92 9.70
N ARG A 2 -13.34 33.68 9.07
CA ARG A 2 -13.25 33.18 7.67
C ARG A 2 -12.34 31.95 7.50
N THR A 3 -11.78 31.43 8.58
CA THR A 3 -10.81 30.32 8.57
C THR A 3 -11.44 28.95 8.82
N ALA A 4 -12.66 28.87 9.38
CA ALA A 4 -13.34 27.60 9.65
C ALA A 4 -14.00 26.95 8.41
N ARG A 5 -14.20 27.70 7.31
CA ARG A 5 -14.86 27.18 6.10
C ARG A 5 -13.93 26.50 5.08
N ARG A 6 -12.60 26.62 5.22
CA ARG A 6 -11.64 25.98 4.28
C ARG A 6 -11.21 24.57 4.69
N LEU A 7 -11.32 24.20 5.97
CA LEU A 7 -11.06 22.82 6.42
C LEU A 7 -12.20 21.84 6.11
N ALA A 8 -13.43 22.32 5.91
CA ALA A 8 -14.56 21.46 5.56
C ALA A 8 -14.60 21.06 4.06
N MET A 9 -13.90 21.77 3.17
CA MET A 9 -13.88 21.42 1.73
C MET A 9 -12.79 20.41 1.36
N VAL A 10 -11.70 20.30 2.13
CA VAL A 10 -10.62 19.33 1.83
C VAL A 10 -11.02 17.92 2.25
N GLY A 11 -11.83 17.77 3.31
CA GLY A 11 -12.39 16.48 3.72
C GLY A 11 -13.43 15.91 2.75
N LEU A 12 -14.08 16.75 1.94
CA LEU A 12 -15.11 16.31 0.98
C LEU A 12 -14.50 15.88 -0.37
N ALA A 13 -13.33 16.40 -0.75
CA ALA A 13 -12.65 16.03 -2.00
C ALA A 13 -12.01 14.62 -1.95
N MET A 14 -11.55 14.17 -0.78
CA MET A 14 -11.00 12.81 -0.62
C MET A 14 -12.09 11.72 -0.55
N ALA A 15 -13.30 12.04 -0.10
CA ALA A 15 -14.41 11.10 -0.09
C ALA A 15 -14.99 10.85 -1.51
N VAL A 16 -14.87 11.81 -2.43
CA VAL A 16 -15.36 11.67 -3.82
C VAL A 16 -14.40 10.85 -4.70
N ALA A 17 -13.10 10.86 -4.42
CA ALA A 17 -12.12 10.08 -5.18
C ALA A 17 -12.20 8.56 -4.88
N VAL A 18 -12.59 8.17 -3.67
CA VAL A 18 -12.74 6.75 -3.30
C VAL A 18 -14.04 6.16 -3.86
N SER A 19 -15.11 6.94 -3.99
CA SER A 19 -16.36 6.49 -4.61
C SER A 19 -16.28 6.35 -6.14
N ALA A 20 -15.45 7.15 -6.82
CA ALA A 20 -15.29 7.08 -8.28
C ALA A 20 -14.50 5.84 -8.75
N VAL A 21 -13.59 5.32 -7.92
CA VAL A 21 -12.81 4.10 -8.23
C VAL A 21 -13.65 2.82 -8.02
N LEU A 22 -14.64 2.85 -7.12
CA LEU A 22 -15.59 1.75 -6.90
C LEU A 22 -16.73 1.70 -7.94
N ALA A 23 -17.15 2.83 -8.49
CA ALA A 23 -18.17 2.87 -9.55
C ALA A 23 -17.65 2.36 -10.91
N GLY A 24 -16.36 2.56 -11.22
CA GLY A 24 -15.77 2.09 -12.49
C GLY A 24 -15.57 0.56 -12.58
N SER A 25 -15.65 -0.16 -11.46
CA SER A 25 -15.52 -1.62 -11.42
C SER A 25 -16.85 -2.38 -11.58
N GLU A 26 -18.00 -1.74 -11.34
CA GLU A 26 -19.30 -2.40 -11.50
C GLU A 26 -19.80 -2.42 -12.96
N ASP A 27 -19.43 -1.42 -13.77
CA ASP A 27 -19.82 -1.37 -15.19
C ASP A 27 -19.11 -2.42 -16.06
N ARG A 28 -17.93 -2.89 -15.64
CA ARG A 28 -17.19 -3.96 -16.35
C ARG A 28 -17.74 -5.37 -16.09
N LEU A 29 -18.56 -5.56 -15.06
CA LEU A 29 -19.21 -6.84 -14.76
C LEU A 29 -20.61 -6.98 -15.40
N ARG A 30 -21.17 -5.89 -15.95
CA ARG A 30 -22.49 -5.91 -16.63
C ARG A 30 -22.45 -6.13 -18.14
N ALA A 31 -21.29 -6.05 -18.79
CA ALA A 31 -21.16 -6.20 -20.24
C ALA A 31 -21.05 -7.66 -20.76
N GLY A 32 -21.08 -8.67 -19.88
CA GLY A 32 -20.82 -10.08 -20.23
C GLY A 32 -22.04 -11.01 -20.30
N ALA A 33 -23.25 -10.55 -20.00
CA ALA A 33 -24.45 -11.40 -19.93
C ALA A 33 -25.43 -11.10 -21.07
N ALA A 34 -25.04 -11.41 -22.31
CA ALA A 34 -25.96 -11.49 -23.43
C ALA A 34 -26.18 -12.96 -23.83
N LYS A 35 -27.21 -13.61 -23.27
CA LYS A 35 -27.81 -14.80 -23.87
C LYS A 35 -29.32 -14.86 -23.62
N LYS A 36 -30.04 -14.62 -24.73
CA LYS A 36 -31.31 -15.22 -25.17
C LYS A 36 -32.55 -15.03 -24.28
N GLU A 37 -33.42 -14.15 -24.77
CA GLU A 37 -34.82 -13.98 -24.35
C GLU A 37 -35.60 -15.30 -24.42
N LEU A 38 -36.37 -15.59 -23.36
CA LEU A 38 -37.56 -16.43 -23.40
C LEU A 38 -38.70 -15.56 -22.86
N SER A 39 -39.77 -15.45 -23.64
CA SER A 39 -40.91 -14.55 -23.43
C SER A 39 -41.79 -14.98 -22.24
N PRO A 40 -42.42 -14.03 -21.51
CA PRO A 40 -43.35 -14.35 -20.44
C PRO A 40 -44.76 -14.54 -20.99
N GLY A 41 -45.22 -15.79 -21.02
CA GLY A 41 -46.60 -16.13 -21.35
C GLY A 41 -46.87 -17.60 -21.09
N GLU A 42 -47.29 -17.93 -19.86
CA GLU A 42 -48.17 -19.05 -19.48
C GLU A 42 -48.20 -19.18 -17.95
N LEU A 43 -49.02 -18.32 -17.32
CA LEU A 43 -49.43 -18.45 -15.92
C LEU A 43 -50.85 -19.02 -15.93
N HIS A 44 -51.00 -20.35 -15.90
CA HIS A 44 -52.27 -20.99 -15.56
C HIS A 44 -52.09 -22.27 -14.74
N SER A 45 -52.54 -22.16 -13.49
CA SER A 45 -53.24 -23.16 -12.66
C SER A 45 -52.75 -24.60 -12.64
N VAL A 46 -52.16 -25.02 -11.52
CA VAL A 46 -52.51 -26.31 -10.91
C VAL A 46 -52.66 -26.12 -9.40
N LYS A 47 -53.80 -26.61 -8.91
CA LYS A 47 -54.33 -26.55 -7.54
C LYS A 47 -53.40 -27.22 -6.53
N ALA A 48 -53.44 -26.68 -5.32
CA ALA A 48 -52.93 -27.30 -4.10
C ALA A 48 -53.75 -28.54 -3.72
N ASP A 49 -53.07 -29.64 -3.44
CA ASP A 49 -53.50 -30.72 -2.55
C ASP A 49 -52.25 -31.33 -1.87
N ALA A 50 -52.31 -31.46 -0.54
CA ALA A 50 -51.22 -31.82 0.38
C ALA A 50 -50.97 -33.36 0.45
N PRO A 51 -50.18 -33.91 1.41
CA PRO A 51 -48.87 -33.55 1.98
C PRO A 51 -47.85 -34.72 1.82
N ALA A 52 -46.54 -34.49 1.70
CA ALA A 52 -45.57 -35.59 1.61
C ALA A 52 -44.33 -35.42 2.51
N LYS A 53 -44.38 -36.09 3.66
CA LYS A 53 -43.32 -36.46 4.62
C LYS A 53 -42.18 -37.31 4.00
N GLY A 54 -41.75 -37.03 2.77
CA GLY A 54 -40.80 -37.86 2.01
C GLY A 54 -39.37 -37.31 1.86
N LEU A 55 -39.13 -36.04 2.16
CA LEU A 55 -37.81 -35.43 1.92
C LEU A 55 -36.79 -35.63 3.05
N VAL A 56 -37.25 -35.95 4.26
CA VAL A 56 -36.38 -36.09 5.45
C VAL A 56 -35.67 -37.46 5.51
N ALA A 57 -36.20 -38.48 4.81
CA ALA A 57 -35.62 -39.82 4.83
C ALA A 57 -34.44 -40.01 3.85
N LYS A 58 -34.34 -39.22 2.77
CA LYS A 58 -33.26 -39.35 1.78
C LYS A 58 -31.96 -38.62 2.15
N LEU A 59 -31.95 -37.83 3.21
CA LEU A 59 -30.74 -37.19 3.75
C LEU A 59 -30.07 -38.00 4.86
N ARG A 60 -30.66 -39.13 5.29
CA ARG A 60 -30.14 -39.94 6.40
C ARG A 60 -29.17 -41.05 5.98
N ASP A 61 -29.16 -41.42 4.70
CA ASP A 61 -28.34 -42.53 4.15
C ASP A 61 -27.24 -42.09 3.16
N ALA A 62 -26.97 -40.79 3.03
CA ALA A 62 -25.84 -40.31 2.25
C ALA A 62 -24.54 -40.58 3.04
N LYS A 63 -23.84 -41.67 2.69
CA LYS A 63 -22.45 -41.91 3.14
C LYS A 63 -21.65 -40.60 2.96
N PRO A 64 -20.86 -40.17 3.96
CA PRO A 64 -20.07 -38.96 3.82
C PRO A 64 -19.16 -39.14 2.61
N GLY A 65 -19.33 -38.28 1.60
CA GLY A 65 -18.48 -38.28 0.41
C GLY A 65 -17.01 -38.14 0.83
N ALA A 66 -16.09 -38.60 0.00
CA ALA A 66 -14.65 -38.57 0.27
C ALA A 66 -14.14 -37.19 0.76
N ASP A 67 -14.82 -36.10 0.39
CA ASP A 67 -14.59 -34.74 0.91
C ASP A 67 -14.85 -34.58 2.42
N ALA A 68 -15.88 -35.21 2.98
CA ALA A 68 -16.16 -35.16 4.41
C ALA A 68 -15.15 -36.00 5.21
N GLN A 69 -14.70 -37.13 4.67
CA GLN A 69 -13.67 -37.96 5.31
C GLN A 69 -12.28 -37.32 5.25
N LYS A 70 -11.94 -36.58 4.18
CA LYS A 70 -10.68 -35.83 4.07
C LYS A 70 -10.66 -34.59 4.98
N LYS A 71 -11.82 -33.92 5.13
CA LYS A 71 -12.03 -32.82 6.10
C LYS A 71 -11.98 -33.31 7.55
N LEU A 72 -12.51 -34.50 7.83
CA LEU A 72 -12.46 -35.12 9.16
C LEU A 72 -11.04 -35.65 9.50
N ALA A 73 -10.30 -36.19 8.52
CA ALA A 73 -8.93 -36.68 8.68
C ALA A 73 -7.91 -35.55 8.93
N LEU A 74 -8.24 -34.30 8.56
CA LEU A 74 -7.43 -33.10 8.84
C LEU A 74 -7.88 -32.34 10.11
N GLY A 75 -8.83 -32.87 10.89
CA GLY A 75 -9.34 -32.20 12.09
C GLY A 75 -10.10 -30.89 11.82
N LEU A 76 -10.47 -30.63 10.55
CA LEU A 76 -11.15 -29.41 10.11
C LEU A 76 -12.66 -29.54 10.40
N SER A 77 -13.02 -29.46 11.68
CA SER A 77 -14.41 -29.41 12.14
C SER A 77 -15.11 -28.15 11.61
N SER A 78 -16.12 -28.35 10.76
CA SER A 78 -17.24 -27.42 10.49
C SER A 78 -16.91 -25.91 10.51
N TYR A 79 -16.35 -25.37 9.43
CA TYR A 79 -16.18 -23.93 9.32
C TYR A 79 -17.28 -23.28 8.48
N GLY A 80 -18.17 -22.57 9.17
CA GLY A 80 -18.70 -21.32 8.63
C GLY A 80 -17.53 -20.34 8.50
N THR A 81 -17.31 -19.80 7.30
CA THR A 81 -16.34 -18.72 6.98
C THR A 81 -14.87 -18.88 7.42
N GLY A 82 -14.44 -20.03 7.93
CA GLY A 82 -13.04 -20.50 7.97
C GLY A 82 -12.06 -19.79 8.89
N ASP A 83 -12.24 -18.50 9.14
CA ASP A 83 -11.13 -17.62 9.50
C ASP A 83 -11.29 -17.03 10.90
N GLY A 84 -11.41 -17.90 11.90
CA GLY A 84 -11.59 -17.50 13.30
C GLY A 84 -10.33 -16.85 13.92
N PRO A 85 -10.47 -16.09 15.02
CA PRO A 85 -9.38 -15.33 15.67
C PRO A 85 -8.20 -16.16 16.22
N GLY A 86 -8.27 -17.50 16.17
CA GLY A 86 -7.21 -18.41 16.61
C GLY A 86 -6.44 -19.12 15.48
N MET A 87 -6.74 -18.84 14.21
CA MET A 87 -6.05 -19.48 13.09
C MET A 87 -4.60 -18.98 12.99
N SER A 88 -3.67 -19.93 12.91
CA SER A 88 -2.25 -19.68 12.65
C SER A 88 -1.95 -19.48 11.16
N VAL A 89 -0.78 -18.92 10.86
CA VAL A 89 -0.29 -18.75 9.47
C VAL A 89 -0.21 -20.09 8.74
N ASP A 90 0.26 -21.14 9.41
CA ASP A 90 0.39 -22.46 8.81
C ASP A 90 -0.96 -23.09 8.50
N GLU A 91 -1.95 -22.94 9.38
CA GLU A 91 -3.33 -23.38 9.14
C GLU A 91 -3.97 -22.62 7.98
N ALA A 92 -3.75 -21.30 7.87
CA ALA A 92 -4.23 -20.50 6.76
C ALA A 92 -3.64 -20.96 5.42
N ILE A 93 -2.33 -21.25 5.38
CA ILE A 93 -1.65 -21.77 4.18
C ILE A 93 -2.16 -23.17 3.82
N GLN A 94 -2.33 -24.06 4.80
CA GLN A 94 -2.88 -25.39 4.56
C GLN A 94 -4.32 -25.34 4.05
N LEU A 95 -5.14 -24.47 4.63
CA LEU A 95 -6.52 -24.26 4.20
C LEU A 95 -6.57 -23.73 2.76
N ALA A 96 -5.74 -22.74 2.43
CA ALA A 96 -5.62 -22.22 1.08
C ALA A 96 -5.18 -23.31 0.09
N ARG A 97 -4.22 -24.17 0.46
CA ARG A 97 -3.75 -25.29 -0.40
C ARG A 97 -4.81 -26.37 -0.64
N ALA A 98 -5.84 -26.45 0.21
CA ALA A 98 -6.93 -27.40 0.05
C ALA A 98 -8.02 -26.95 -0.93
N THR A 99 -7.97 -25.70 -1.42
CA THR A 99 -8.94 -25.19 -2.40
C THR A 99 -8.69 -25.76 -3.80
N ARG A 100 -9.70 -25.61 -4.68
CA ARG A 100 -9.62 -26.13 -6.05
C ARG A 100 -9.23 -25.07 -7.08
N THR A 101 -9.29 -23.78 -6.72
CA THR A 101 -8.97 -22.67 -7.62
C THR A 101 -7.94 -21.72 -7.01
N HIS A 102 -7.20 -21.05 -7.89
CA HIS A 102 -6.24 -20.02 -7.50
C HIS A 102 -6.92 -18.82 -6.84
N ASP A 103 -8.11 -18.42 -7.29
CA ASP A 103 -8.85 -17.31 -6.69
C ASP A 103 -9.27 -17.60 -5.25
N GLU A 104 -9.78 -18.80 -4.98
CA GLU A 104 -10.13 -19.23 -3.62
C GLU A 104 -8.89 -19.30 -2.74
N HIS A 105 -7.80 -19.89 -3.27
CA HIS A 105 -6.51 -20.01 -2.58
C HIS A 105 -6.00 -18.64 -2.12
N ASN A 106 -5.85 -17.71 -3.07
CA ASN A 106 -5.33 -16.37 -2.80
C ASN A 106 -6.30 -15.56 -1.94
N GLY A 107 -7.61 -15.71 -2.16
CA GLY A 107 -8.63 -15.01 -1.37
C GLY A 107 -8.58 -15.36 0.12
N ILE A 108 -8.29 -16.62 0.47
CA ILE A 108 -8.13 -17.04 1.87
C ILE A 108 -6.90 -16.35 2.49
N LEU A 109 -5.74 -16.41 1.82
CA LEU A 109 -4.50 -15.80 2.32
C LEU A 109 -4.62 -14.29 2.48
N ILE A 110 -5.26 -13.61 1.52
CA ILE A 110 -5.51 -12.17 1.57
C ILE A 110 -6.41 -11.82 2.76
N ARG A 111 -7.56 -12.47 2.91
CA ARG A 111 -8.48 -12.18 4.02
C ARG A 111 -7.85 -12.48 5.38
N PHE A 112 -7.04 -13.54 5.47
CA PHE A 112 -6.26 -13.85 6.66
C PHE A 112 -5.29 -12.71 6.98
N ALA A 113 -4.49 -12.27 6.01
CA ALA A 113 -3.58 -11.13 6.20
C ALA A 113 -4.32 -9.85 6.64
N GLU A 114 -5.45 -9.53 6.02
CA GLU A 114 -6.25 -8.34 6.34
C GLU A 114 -6.81 -8.33 7.76
N ARG A 115 -7.28 -9.49 8.26
CA ARG A 115 -7.81 -9.58 9.64
C ARG A 115 -6.70 -9.64 10.69
N HIS A 116 -5.54 -10.20 10.35
CA HIS A 116 -4.49 -10.49 11.32
C HIS A 116 -3.27 -9.57 11.22
N ALA A 117 -3.26 -8.58 10.32
CA ALA A 117 -2.11 -7.71 10.03
C ALA A 117 -1.41 -7.14 11.28
N ASN A 118 -2.18 -6.74 12.30
CA ASN A 118 -1.65 -6.21 13.57
C ASN A 118 -0.83 -7.26 14.36
N GLY A 119 -1.23 -8.53 14.29
CA GLY A 119 -0.60 -9.64 15.02
C GLY A 119 0.49 -10.36 14.22
N LEU A 120 0.62 -10.10 12.92
CA LEU A 120 1.66 -10.72 12.10
C LEU A 120 3.04 -10.15 12.42
N SER A 121 4.06 -11.01 12.31
CA SER A 121 5.45 -10.59 12.13
C SER A 121 5.75 -10.32 10.65
N ALA A 122 6.86 -9.64 10.36
CA ALA A 122 7.31 -9.45 8.97
C ALA A 122 7.60 -10.80 8.28
N SER A 123 8.17 -11.76 9.01
CA SER A 123 8.41 -13.11 8.48
C SER A 123 7.11 -13.82 8.11
N ASP A 124 6.08 -13.71 8.95
CA ASP A 124 4.77 -14.30 8.67
C ASP A 124 4.09 -13.69 7.45
N ALA A 125 4.15 -12.37 7.32
CA ALA A 125 3.63 -11.67 6.16
C ALA A 125 4.31 -12.13 4.86
N VAL A 126 5.63 -12.31 4.88
CA VAL A 126 6.39 -12.82 3.74
C VAL A 126 6.05 -14.27 3.44
N ARG A 127 5.92 -15.13 4.47
CA ARG A 127 5.51 -16.53 4.29
C ARG A 127 4.12 -16.65 3.68
N LEU A 128 3.17 -15.83 4.13
CA LEU A 128 1.82 -15.76 3.55
C LEU A 128 1.85 -15.28 2.10
N ALA A 129 2.60 -14.20 1.82
CA ALA A 129 2.72 -13.64 0.48
C ALA A 129 3.33 -14.67 -0.49
N ALA A 130 4.43 -15.33 -0.09
CA ALA A 130 5.09 -16.36 -0.89
C ALA A 130 4.24 -17.62 -1.10
N ALA A 131 3.24 -17.87 -0.24
CA ALA A 131 2.31 -18.98 -0.41
C ALA A 131 1.27 -18.72 -1.50
N THR A 132 1.06 -17.46 -1.90
CA THR A 132 0.10 -17.10 -2.96
C THR A 132 0.53 -17.63 -4.33
N THR A 133 -0.44 -17.79 -5.23
CA THR A 133 -0.18 -18.21 -6.62
C THR A 133 -0.18 -17.04 -7.60
N TYR A 134 -0.62 -15.86 -7.18
CA TYR A 134 -0.66 -14.65 -8.00
C TYR A 134 0.22 -13.55 -7.42
N LYS A 135 0.99 -12.90 -8.30
CA LYS A 135 1.87 -11.77 -7.94
C LYS A 135 1.12 -10.63 -7.27
N ASP A 136 -0.08 -10.30 -7.77
CA ASP A 136 -0.92 -9.26 -7.16
C ASP A 136 -1.40 -9.62 -5.75
N ALA A 137 -1.65 -10.91 -5.49
CA ALA A 137 -2.04 -11.39 -4.16
C ALA A 137 -0.87 -11.31 -3.18
N ASN A 138 0.33 -11.73 -3.60
CA ASN A 138 1.57 -11.55 -2.85
C ASN A 138 1.73 -10.08 -2.42
N ASP A 139 1.68 -9.17 -3.39
CA ASP A 139 1.94 -7.76 -3.14
C ASP A 139 0.83 -7.09 -2.32
N ARG A 140 -0.43 -7.53 -2.46
CA ARG A 140 -1.51 -7.08 -1.59
C ARG A 140 -1.25 -7.45 -0.14
N ILE A 141 -0.83 -8.69 0.15
CA ILE A 141 -0.52 -9.12 1.51
C ILE A 141 0.60 -8.27 2.11
N LEU A 142 1.69 -8.06 1.36
CA LEU A 142 2.82 -7.24 1.82
C LEU A 142 2.42 -5.79 2.08
N ARG A 143 1.60 -5.18 1.20
CA ARG A 143 1.09 -3.81 1.40
C ARG A 143 0.18 -3.69 2.61
N VAL A 144 -0.71 -4.65 2.82
CA VAL A 144 -1.61 -4.68 3.99
C VAL A 144 -0.81 -4.81 5.29
N PHE A 145 0.22 -5.66 5.30
CA PHE A 145 1.11 -5.74 6.45
C PHE A 145 1.88 -4.43 6.66
N ALA A 146 2.46 -3.86 5.60
CA ALA A 146 3.25 -2.65 5.66
C ALA A 146 2.46 -1.46 6.22
N SER A 147 1.22 -1.26 5.77
CA SER A 147 0.38 -0.13 6.21
C SER A 147 0.04 -0.18 7.70
N VAL A 148 -0.02 -1.38 8.29
CA VAL A 148 -0.30 -1.57 9.72
C VAL A 148 0.98 -1.58 10.55
N ALA A 149 2.06 -2.16 10.02
CA ALA A 149 3.33 -2.29 10.71
C ALA A 149 4.23 -1.05 10.62
N ASN A 150 3.81 -0.02 9.90
CA ASN A 150 4.67 1.10 9.54
C ASN A 150 5.31 1.82 10.75
N GLY A 151 4.56 1.99 11.84
CA GLY A 151 5.05 2.62 13.07
C GLY A 151 5.95 1.75 13.95
N ARG A 152 6.12 0.46 13.61
CA ARG A 152 6.91 -0.51 14.38
C ARG A 152 8.09 -1.11 13.61
N MET A 153 8.21 -0.83 12.31
CA MET A 153 9.33 -1.29 11.47
C MET A 153 10.46 -0.27 11.44
N GLY A 154 11.70 -0.75 11.52
CA GLY A 154 12.88 0.02 11.16
C GLY A 154 13.09 0.13 9.65
N ILE A 155 14.00 1.02 9.23
CA ILE A 155 14.27 1.27 7.80
C ILE A 155 14.73 0.01 7.05
N ASN A 156 15.64 -0.77 7.65
CA ASN A 156 16.12 -2.00 7.01
C ASN A 156 15.01 -3.06 6.87
N GLU A 157 14.07 -3.11 7.82
CA GLU A 157 12.96 -4.05 7.78
C GLU A 157 11.97 -3.69 6.68
N VAL A 158 11.58 -2.42 6.55
CA VAL A 158 10.68 -2.01 5.46
C VAL A 158 11.32 -2.19 4.09
N ILE A 159 12.62 -1.95 3.94
CA ILE A 159 13.35 -2.20 2.69
C ILE A 159 13.35 -3.70 2.37
N ALA A 160 13.64 -4.55 3.35
CA ALA A 160 13.62 -6.00 3.18
C ALA A 160 12.24 -6.52 2.79
N LEU A 161 11.18 -6.00 3.42
CA LEU A 161 9.78 -6.30 3.11
C LEU A 161 9.42 -5.87 1.69
N ALA A 162 9.70 -4.61 1.32
CA ALA A 162 9.40 -4.07 0.01
C ALA A 162 10.07 -4.89 -1.10
N ARG A 163 11.28 -5.40 -0.88
CA ARG A 163 11.99 -6.28 -1.84
C ARG A 163 11.29 -7.61 -2.10
N GLN A 164 10.35 -8.03 -1.26
CA GLN A 164 9.54 -9.24 -1.49
C GLN A 164 8.38 -8.99 -2.47
N CYS A 165 8.09 -7.73 -2.81
CA CYS A 165 7.10 -7.41 -3.83
C CYS A 165 7.55 -7.91 -5.20
N GLN A 166 6.59 -8.42 -5.95
CA GLN A 166 6.75 -8.95 -7.30
C GLN A 166 6.62 -7.86 -8.37
N TYR A 167 6.00 -6.72 -8.04
CA TYR A 167 5.92 -5.54 -8.90
C TYR A 167 6.66 -4.34 -8.30
N HIS A 168 7.41 -3.64 -9.16
CA HIS A 168 8.15 -2.43 -8.80
C HIS A 168 7.25 -1.32 -8.25
N ASP A 169 6.03 -1.18 -8.75
CA ASP A 169 5.08 -0.16 -8.27
C ASP A 169 4.71 -0.40 -6.80
N ASN A 170 4.51 -1.67 -6.41
CA ASN A 170 4.20 -2.03 -5.03
C ASN A 170 5.42 -1.92 -4.12
N HIS A 171 6.59 -2.36 -4.62
CA HIS A 171 7.87 -2.15 -3.94
C HIS A 171 8.10 -0.66 -3.61
N ASN A 172 8.04 0.20 -4.62
CA ASN A 172 8.24 1.64 -4.46
C ASN A 172 7.11 2.27 -3.62
N GLY A 173 5.87 1.81 -3.79
CA GLY A 173 4.72 2.28 -3.03
C GLY A 173 4.87 2.06 -1.52
N ILE A 174 5.38 0.91 -1.08
CA ILE A 174 5.67 0.64 0.34
C ILE A 174 6.73 1.61 0.87
N LEU A 175 7.84 1.81 0.14
CA LEU A 175 8.93 2.69 0.58
C LEU A 175 8.47 4.16 0.67
N ILE A 176 7.70 4.62 -0.32
CA ILE A 176 7.13 5.97 -0.34
C ILE A 176 6.18 6.17 0.83
N ALA A 177 5.24 5.24 1.05
CA ALA A 177 4.28 5.34 2.15
C ALA A 177 4.98 5.35 3.51
N PHE A 178 5.99 4.49 3.69
CA PHE A 178 6.82 4.50 4.89
C PHE A 178 7.48 5.85 5.11
N ALA A 179 8.08 6.42 4.06
CA ALA A 179 8.76 7.70 4.15
C ALA A 179 7.79 8.86 4.47
N GLU A 180 6.62 8.88 3.85
CA GLU A 180 5.60 9.91 4.05
C GLU A 180 5.02 9.90 5.47
N GLU A 181 4.71 8.72 6.00
CA GLU A 181 4.18 8.58 7.36
C GLU A 181 5.24 8.89 8.44
N ASN A 182 6.51 8.63 8.15
CA ASN A 182 7.63 8.88 9.07
C ASN A 182 8.39 10.19 8.82
N ARG A 183 7.90 11.05 7.91
CA ARG A 183 8.62 12.24 7.39
C ARG A 183 9.19 13.20 8.43
N VAL A 184 8.59 13.28 9.63
CA VAL A 184 9.05 14.15 10.74
C VAL A 184 10.10 13.47 11.61
N ARG A 185 10.17 12.14 11.60
CA ARG A 185 11.11 11.33 12.40
C ARG A 185 12.28 10.81 11.58
N LEU A 186 12.18 10.83 10.26
CA LEU A 186 13.27 10.44 9.38
C LEU A 186 14.46 11.37 9.58
N GLU A 187 15.65 10.78 9.65
CA GLU A 187 16.92 11.48 9.54
C GLU A 187 17.40 11.49 8.08
N ALA A 188 18.31 12.40 7.74
CA ALA A 188 18.78 12.58 6.37
C ALA A 188 19.33 11.28 5.75
N ARG A 189 20.06 10.50 6.55
CA ARG A 189 20.63 9.21 6.12
C ARG A 189 19.55 8.16 5.84
N ASP A 190 18.49 8.14 6.63
CA ASP A 190 17.38 7.20 6.46
C ASP A 190 16.58 7.51 5.20
N ALA A 191 16.32 8.79 4.94
CA ALA A 191 15.68 9.23 3.69
C ALA A 191 16.50 8.84 2.46
N VAL A 192 17.83 9.01 2.52
CA VAL A 192 18.75 8.57 1.47
C VAL A 192 18.71 7.05 1.29
N MET A 193 18.73 6.29 2.39
CA MET A 193 18.70 4.83 2.33
C MET A 193 17.39 4.31 1.73
N LEU A 194 16.26 4.89 2.08
CA LEU A 194 14.95 4.58 1.48
C LEU A 194 14.92 4.95 0.00
N ALA A 195 15.38 6.14 -0.36
CA ALA A 195 15.40 6.59 -1.76
C ALA A 195 16.26 5.68 -2.64
N ALA A 196 17.47 5.34 -2.18
CA ALA A 196 18.38 4.44 -2.88
C ALA A 196 17.85 3.00 -3.00
N ALA A 197 16.93 2.59 -2.13
CA ALA A 197 16.29 1.29 -2.22
C ALA A 197 15.20 1.22 -3.30
N THR A 198 14.70 2.35 -3.79
CA THR A 198 13.67 2.40 -4.84
C THR A 198 14.21 1.93 -6.19
N THR A 199 13.32 1.45 -7.06
CA THR A 199 13.68 1.02 -8.42
C THR A 199 13.40 2.08 -9.49
N TYR A 200 12.56 3.08 -9.18
CA TYR A 200 12.25 4.17 -10.10
C TYR A 200 12.86 5.49 -9.62
N LYS A 201 13.43 6.25 -10.56
CA LYS A 201 14.00 7.57 -10.31
C LYS A 201 12.99 8.54 -9.70
N ASP A 202 11.75 8.52 -10.16
CA ASP A 202 10.68 9.37 -9.62
C ASP A 202 10.35 9.02 -8.16
N ALA A 203 10.39 7.74 -7.80
CA ALA A 203 10.15 7.29 -6.43
C ALA A 203 11.27 7.75 -5.49
N ASN A 204 12.54 7.58 -5.90
CA ASN A 204 13.71 8.11 -5.22
C ASN A 204 13.52 9.60 -4.91
N ASP A 205 13.27 10.39 -5.96
CA ASP A 205 13.20 11.85 -5.86
C ASP A 205 11.98 12.32 -5.08
N LYS A 206 10.87 11.57 -5.13
CA LYS A 206 9.70 11.85 -4.29
C LYS A 206 10.05 11.76 -2.81
N ILE A 207 10.77 10.71 -2.40
CA ILE A 207 11.20 10.52 -1.00
C ILE A 207 12.12 11.66 -0.56
N LEU A 208 13.14 11.99 -1.36
CA LEU A 208 14.11 13.03 -1.01
C LEU A 208 13.47 14.43 -0.92
N ARG A 209 12.57 14.77 -1.86
CA ARG A 209 11.81 16.04 -1.79
C ARG A 209 10.89 16.10 -0.56
N ALA A 210 10.20 15.01 -0.26
CA ALA A 210 9.32 14.93 0.91
C ALA A 210 10.11 15.11 2.22
N TYR A 211 11.28 14.46 2.33
CA TYR A 211 12.20 14.68 3.43
C TYR A 211 12.63 16.14 3.51
N ALA A 212 13.18 16.69 2.42
CA ALA A 212 13.72 18.04 2.37
C ALA A 212 12.67 19.06 2.81
N SER A 213 11.49 19.05 2.16
CA SER A 213 10.38 19.96 2.46
C SER A 213 9.88 19.91 3.91
N THR A 214 9.97 18.76 4.58
CA THR A 214 9.52 18.63 5.97
C THR A 214 10.59 19.07 6.97
N ASN A 215 11.87 18.95 6.62
CA ASN A 215 12.97 18.99 7.59
C ASN A 215 13.96 20.16 7.40
N MET A 216 13.69 21.11 6.49
CA MET A 216 14.61 22.23 6.20
C MET A 216 15.05 22.99 7.44
N GLY A 217 14.14 23.25 8.38
CA GLY A 217 14.43 24.02 9.59
C GLY A 217 15.36 23.34 10.60
N ARG A 218 15.51 22.00 10.54
CA ARG A 218 16.33 21.21 11.47
C ARG A 218 17.52 20.48 10.81
N THR A 219 17.60 20.53 9.50
CA THR A 219 18.66 19.86 8.71
C THR A 219 19.82 20.82 8.51
N SER A 220 21.05 20.36 8.73
CA SER A 220 22.26 21.15 8.42
C SER A 220 22.50 21.29 6.91
N VAL A 221 23.33 22.25 6.53
CA VAL A 221 23.73 22.46 5.12
C VAL A 221 24.43 21.22 4.54
N GLY A 222 25.30 20.56 5.33
CA GLY A 222 25.98 19.34 4.89
C GLY A 222 24.99 18.19 4.62
N GLU A 223 23.98 18.04 5.48
CA GLU A 223 22.96 17.00 5.33
C GLU A 223 22.02 17.27 4.15
N ILE A 224 21.59 18.52 3.94
CA ILE A 224 20.71 18.81 2.80
C ILE A 224 21.45 18.67 1.46
N ILE A 225 22.74 18.99 1.42
CA ILE A 225 23.60 18.73 0.25
C ILE A 225 23.72 17.22 0.02
N MET A 226 23.94 16.43 1.08
CA MET A 226 23.97 14.97 0.99
C MET A 226 22.65 14.43 0.42
N VAL A 227 21.50 14.90 0.92
CA VAL A 227 20.18 14.50 0.41
C VAL A 227 20.01 14.91 -1.05
N ALA A 228 20.29 16.16 -1.41
CA ALA A 228 20.15 16.66 -2.77
C ALA A 228 20.98 15.84 -3.76
N ARG A 229 22.22 15.49 -3.41
CA ARG A 229 23.13 14.69 -4.25
C ARG A 229 22.61 13.28 -4.58
N GLN A 230 21.67 12.75 -3.80
CA GLN A 230 21.06 11.45 -4.06
C GLN A 230 19.86 11.53 -5.02
N SER A 231 19.49 12.74 -5.42
CA SER A 231 18.44 12.93 -6.42
C SER A 231 18.90 12.42 -7.78
N GLN A 232 17.99 11.78 -8.48
CA GLN A 232 18.20 11.19 -9.80
C GLN A 232 17.94 12.19 -10.93
N TYR A 233 17.18 13.27 -10.66
CA TYR A 233 16.99 14.38 -11.57
C TYR A 233 17.69 15.65 -11.09
N HIS A 234 18.38 16.32 -12.00
CA HIS A 234 19.05 17.61 -11.73
C HIS A 234 18.05 18.67 -11.25
N ASP A 235 16.83 18.72 -11.78
CA ASP A 235 15.80 19.65 -11.33
C ASP A 235 15.45 19.43 -9.85
N THR A 236 15.32 18.18 -9.42
CA THR A 236 15.10 17.85 -8.01
C THR A 236 16.28 18.26 -7.16
N HIS A 237 17.49 17.91 -7.58
CA HIS A 237 18.74 18.22 -6.89
C HIS A 237 18.85 19.73 -6.63
N ASN A 238 18.78 20.53 -7.69
CA ASN A 238 18.90 21.98 -7.61
C ASN A 238 17.71 22.60 -6.88
N GLY A 239 16.50 22.09 -7.10
CA GLY A 239 15.29 22.55 -6.44
C GLY A 239 15.34 22.39 -4.92
N ILE A 240 15.88 21.27 -4.41
CA ILE A 240 16.08 21.06 -2.98
C ILE A 240 17.05 22.11 -2.41
N LEU A 241 18.19 22.35 -3.06
CA LEU A 241 19.21 23.29 -2.58
C LEU A 241 18.72 24.74 -2.60
N VAL A 242 18.10 25.16 -3.70
CA VAL A 242 17.52 26.51 -3.82
C VAL A 242 16.43 26.72 -2.78
N ARG A 243 15.54 25.74 -2.61
CA ARG A 243 14.46 25.85 -1.64
C ARG A 243 14.97 25.91 -0.20
N TYR A 244 15.98 25.11 0.13
CA TYR A 244 16.62 25.18 1.44
C TYR A 244 17.22 26.55 1.72
N ALA A 245 17.95 27.13 0.74
CA ALA A 245 18.51 28.48 0.87
C ALA A 245 17.42 29.54 1.09
N GLN A 246 16.28 29.41 0.39
CA GLN A 246 15.13 30.31 0.56
C GLN A 246 14.52 30.21 1.97
N ASP A 247 14.25 28.99 2.44
CA ASP A 247 13.58 28.77 3.72
C ASP A 247 14.48 29.13 4.91
N ARG A 248 15.81 29.09 4.74
CA ARG A 248 16.83 29.40 5.75
C ARG A 248 17.47 30.78 5.58
N ILE A 249 16.93 31.64 4.71
CA ILE A 249 17.65 32.87 4.30
C ILE A 249 18.02 33.79 5.48
N HIS A 250 17.18 33.80 6.52
CA HIS A 250 17.34 34.64 7.71
C HIS A 250 18.54 34.27 8.59
N ASP A 251 18.92 32.99 8.60
CA ASP A 251 19.99 32.46 9.45
C ASP A 251 21.09 31.75 8.63
N LEU A 252 21.05 31.86 7.31
CA LEU A 252 22.07 31.35 6.40
C LEU A 252 23.32 32.24 6.49
N SER A 253 24.50 31.63 6.68
CA SER A 253 25.76 32.34 6.58
C SER A 253 26.22 32.47 5.12
N PHE A 254 27.12 33.41 4.83
CA PHE A 254 27.73 33.53 3.49
C PHE A 254 28.41 32.23 3.06
N ASN A 255 29.14 31.58 3.97
CA ASN A 255 29.84 30.32 3.69
C ASN A 255 28.85 29.20 3.36
N ASP A 256 27.73 29.13 4.08
CA ASP A 256 26.67 28.15 3.81
C ASP A 256 25.98 28.42 2.46
N ALA A 257 25.70 29.69 2.14
CA ALA A 257 25.16 30.07 0.83
C ALA A 257 26.11 29.69 -0.31
N GLN A 258 27.42 29.92 -0.13
CA GLN A 258 28.44 29.47 -1.08
C GLN A 258 28.49 27.95 -1.22
N ALA A 259 28.45 27.20 -0.10
CA ALA A 259 28.47 25.75 -0.13
C ALA A 259 27.25 25.18 -0.87
N LEU A 260 26.06 25.73 -0.62
CA LEU A 260 24.84 25.36 -1.34
C LEU A 260 24.95 25.69 -2.84
N ALA A 261 25.41 26.89 -3.19
CA ALA A 261 25.58 27.30 -4.59
C ALA A 261 26.59 26.41 -5.32
N GLN A 262 27.73 26.10 -4.70
CA GLN A 262 28.75 25.21 -5.27
C GLN A 262 28.27 23.76 -5.42
N ALA A 263 27.31 23.34 -4.60
CA ALA A 263 26.72 22.01 -4.70
C ALA A 263 25.74 21.88 -5.87
N THR A 264 25.21 22.98 -6.42
CA THR A 264 24.29 22.94 -7.56
C THR A 264 24.96 22.43 -8.84
N THR A 265 24.16 21.87 -9.74
CA THR A 265 24.62 21.45 -11.08
C THR A 265 24.27 22.44 -12.18
N TYR A 266 23.37 23.39 -11.90
CA TYR A 266 22.98 24.44 -12.84
C TYR A 266 23.51 25.80 -12.41
N VAL A 267 24.12 26.52 -13.37
CA VAL A 267 24.64 27.88 -13.16
C VAL A 267 23.52 28.84 -12.72
N ASP A 268 22.30 28.67 -13.23
CA ASP A 268 21.17 29.51 -12.84
C ASP A 268 20.80 29.31 -11.36
N SER A 269 20.78 28.07 -10.89
CA SER A 269 20.51 27.73 -9.48
C SER A 269 21.64 28.21 -8.57
N HIS A 270 22.90 28.05 -9.00
CA HIS A 270 24.07 28.63 -8.33
C HIS A 270 23.89 30.13 -8.11
N ASN A 271 23.65 30.87 -9.19
CA ASN A 271 23.48 32.32 -9.16
C ASN A 271 22.23 32.74 -8.39
N GLN A 272 21.17 31.93 -8.41
CA GLN A 272 19.96 32.20 -7.65
C GLN A 272 20.22 32.18 -6.14
N ILE A 273 20.94 31.17 -5.63
CA ILE A 273 21.27 31.08 -4.20
C ILE A 273 22.11 32.28 -3.76
N LEU A 274 23.15 32.63 -4.52
CA LEU A 274 24.00 33.79 -4.18
C LEU A 274 23.23 35.11 -4.24
N ARG A 275 22.34 35.29 -5.22
CA ARG A 275 21.48 36.47 -5.30
C ARG A 275 20.52 36.57 -4.13
N LEU A 276 19.90 35.46 -3.73
CA LEU A 276 19.02 35.43 -2.55
C LEU A 276 19.76 35.91 -1.30
N TYR A 277 20.98 35.41 -1.08
CA TYR A 277 21.82 35.83 0.05
C TYR A 277 22.12 37.33 0.00
N SER A 278 22.67 37.81 -1.11
CA SER A 278 23.08 39.22 -1.24
C SER A 278 21.90 40.19 -1.13
N GLN A 279 20.71 39.81 -1.60
CA GLN A 279 19.51 40.64 -1.50
C GLN A 279 18.98 40.77 -0.07
N TYR A 280 19.21 39.76 0.78
CA TYR A 280 18.70 39.75 2.14
C TYR A 280 19.70 40.34 3.15
N HIS A 281 21.01 40.14 2.93
CA HIS A 281 22.07 40.51 3.88
C HIS A 281 22.96 41.67 3.43
N GLY A 282 22.81 42.16 2.20
CA GLY A 282 23.52 43.32 1.65
C GLY A 282 22.72 44.61 1.78
#